data_AF-A0A165UXT5-F1
#
_entry.id   AF-A0A165UXT5-F1
#
_cell.length_a   1.000
_cell.length_b   1.000
_cell.length_c   1.000
_cell.angle_alpha   90.00
_cell.angle_beta   90.00
_cell.angle_gamma   90.00
#
_symmetry.space_group_name_H-M   'P 1'
#
loop_
_entity.id
_entity.type
_entity.pdbx_description
1 polymer ?
#
loop_
_entity_poly.entity_id
_entity_poly.type
_entity_poly.pdbx_seq_one_letter_code
_entity_poly.pdbx_strand_id
1 'polypeptide(L)'
;MLSESGSIFYRPKDKKLHADQARQNFVRPGGDHFTLLNVWEQWAETNYSQQFCYEQFLQFKSLSRARDIRDQLAGLCERVEIVVQSNPNSNDITPIQKAITAGYFYNTAQLQKSGDSYRTLKTSQTVYIHPSSSLFQHQPPVKTLLYYELVMTSKSYLRQVMEIKPQWLMEVASHYFKPADLEQSATGDKKMPKTIGSSGDSTRT
;
A
#
# COMPACT_ATOMS: atom_id res chain seq x y z
N MET A 1 0.97 -2.91 -12.64
CA MET A 1 -0.29 -2.53 -11.94
C MET A 1 -0.11 -1.32 -11.03
N LEU A 2 0.76 -1.38 -10.00
CA LEU A 2 0.91 -0.28 -9.02
C LEU A 2 1.24 1.08 -9.65
N SER A 3 2.15 1.11 -10.62
CA SER A 3 2.54 2.33 -11.36
C SER A 3 1.38 3.01 -12.11
N GLU A 4 0.35 2.26 -12.47
CA GLU A 4 -0.83 2.73 -13.22
C GLU A 4 -2.09 2.77 -12.33
N SER A 5 -1.96 2.48 -11.03
CA SER A 5 -3.11 2.21 -10.17
C SER A 5 -4.08 3.39 -10.01
N GLY A 6 -3.61 4.62 -10.17
CA GLY A 6 -4.44 5.82 -10.17
C GLY A 6 -5.31 5.99 -11.42
N SER A 7 -4.98 5.30 -12.52
CA SER A 7 -5.68 5.38 -13.80
C SER A 7 -6.50 4.13 -14.12
N ILE A 8 -6.28 2.98 -13.44
CA ILE A 8 -6.94 1.72 -13.78
C ILE A 8 -8.47 1.79 -13.64
N PHE A 9 -8.99 2.34 -12.56
CA PHE A 9 -10.45 2.43 -12.35
C PHE A 9 -11.01 3.69 -13.00
N TYR A 10 -11.96 3.50 -13.90
CA TYR A 10 -12.70 4.57 -14.56
C TYR A 10 -14.00 4.85 -13.79
N ARG A 11 -14.29 6.13 -13.50
CA ARG A 11 -15.47 6.50 -12.72
C ARG A 11 -16.21 7.69 -13.34
N PRO A 12 -17.04 7.45 -14.37
CA PRO A 12 -17.90 8.49 -14.97
C PRO A 12 -18.82 9.12 -13.94
N LYS A 13 -19.11 10.42 -14.08
CA LYS A 13 -20.00 11.14 -13.15
C LYS A 13 -21.44 10.61 -13.22
N ASP A 14 -21.91 10.28 -14.42
CA ASP A 14 -23.24 9.76 -14.74
C ASP A 14 -23.42 8.29 -14.35
N LYS A 15 -22.34 7.50 -14.32
CA LYS A 15 -22.37 6.06 -13.99
C LYS A 15 -21.64 5.70 -12.69
N LYS A 16 -21.50 6.68 -11.79
CA LYS A 16 -20.72 6.55 -10.56
C LYS A 16 -21.11 5.32 -9.72
N LEU A 17 -22.41 5.07 -9.54
CA LEU A 17 -22.90 3.93 -8.75
C LEU A 17 -22.52 2.58 -9.37
N HIS A 18 -22.67 2.44 -10.68
CA HIS A 18 -22.31 1.22 -11.41
C HIS A 18 -20.80 0.97 -11.38
N ALA A 19 -19.99 2.03 -11.54
CA ALA A 19 -18.53 1.94 -11.43
C ALA A 19 -18.08 1.52 -10.02
N ASP A 20 -18.70 2.09 -8.99
CA ASP A 20 -18.41 1.73 -7.59
C ASP A 20 -18.81 0.27 -7.31
N GLN A 21 -19.96 -0.19 -7.81
CA GLN A 21 -20.38 -1.60 -7.70
C GLN A 21 -19.44 -2.56 -8.44
N ALA A 22 -19.08 -2.27 -9.69
CA ALA A 22 -18.12 -3.06 -10.45
C ALA A 22 -16.77 -3.16 -9.71
N ARG A 23 -16.31 -2.05 -9.15
CA ARG A 23 -15.10 -2.01 -8.34
C ARG A 23 -15.17 -2.94 -7.12
N GLN A 24 -16.31 -3.03 -6.43
CA GLN A 24 -16.45 -3.88 -5.25
C GLN A 24 -16.27 -5.37 -5.59
N ASN A 25 -16.61 -5.81 -6.81
CA ASN A 25 -16.39 -7.18 -7.26
C ASN A 25 -14.90 -7.57 -7.32
N PHE A 26 -14.00 -6.57 -7.39
CA PHE A 26 -12.57 -6.80 -7.40
C PHE A 26 -11.94 -6.79 -6.01
N VAL A 27 -12.62 -6.28 -4.99
CA VAL A 27 -12.05 -6.14 -3.65
C VAL A 27 -11.80 -7.51 -3.06
N ARG A 28 -10.54 -7.76 -2.67
CA ARG A 28 -10.12 -8.97 -1.96
C ARG A 28 -9.58 -8.63 -0.57
N PRO A 29 -9.69 -9.56 0.40
CA PRO A 29 -8.99 -9.46 1.67
C PRO A 29 -7.49 -9.21 1.47
N GLY A 30 -6.86 -8.51 2.42
CA GLY A 30 -5.45 -8.12 2.38
C GLY A 30 -5.20 -6.73 1.80
N GLY A 31 -6.13 -6.15 1.04
CA GLY A 31 -6.13 -4.73 0.67
C GLY A 31 -6.04 -4.43 -0.82
N ASP A 32 -5.57 -3.23 -1.16
CA ASP A 32 -5.60 -2.68 -2.52
C ASP A 32 -4.70 -3.47 -3.48
N HIS A 33 -3.56 -3.98 -2.99
CA HIS A 33 -2.64 -4.78 -3.82
C HIS A 33 -3.30 -6.05 -4.35
N PHE A 34 -4.09 -6.73 -3.51
CA PHE A 34 -4.86 -7.91 -3.90
C PHE A 34 -6.07 -7.57 -4.75
N THR A 35 -6.63 -6.37 -4.57
CA THR A 35 -7.67 -5.85 -5.45
C THR A 35 -7.12 -5.65 -6.88
N LEU A 36 -5.92 -5.09 -7.01
CA LEU A 36 -5.25 -4.95 -8.31
C LEU A 36 -4.86 -6.31 -8.92
N LEU A 37 -4.44 -7.27 -8.09
CA LEU A 37 -4.17 -8.64 -8.55
C LEU A 37 -5.45 -9.30 -9.10
N ASN A 38 -6.59 -9.17 -8.41
CA ASN A 38 -7.87 -9.70 -8.86
C ASN A 38 -8.33 -9.10 -10.19
N VAL A 39 -8.15 -7.78 -10.37
CA VAL A 39 -8.40 -7.12 -11.66
C VAL A 39 -7.56 -7.75 -12.78
N TRP A 40 -6.27 -7.99 -12.52
CA TRP A 40 -5.37 -8.60 -13.49
C TRP A 40 -5.79 -10.03 -13.84
N GLU A 41 -6.06 -10.86 -12.83
CA GLU A 41 -6.46 -12.26 -12.99
C GLU A 41 -7.73 -12.39 -13.83
N GLN A 42 -8.80 -11.68 -13.46
CA GLN A 42 -10.06 -11.72 -14.22
C GLN A 42 -9.87 -11.19 -15.66
N TRP A 43 -9.09 -10.12 -15.85
CA TRP A 43 -8.82 -9.61 -17.19
C TRP A 43 -8.03 -10.62 -18.04
N ALA A 44 -7.05 -11.30 -17.45
CA ALA A 44 -6.28 -12.35 -18.13
C ALA A 44 -7.16 -13.55 -18.51
N GLU A 45 -8.11 -13.96 -17.67
CA GLU A 45 -9.09 -15.03 -17.97
C GLU A 45 -9.97 -14.69 -19.17
N THR A 46 -10.25 -13.41 -19.42
CA THR A 46 -10.98 -12.96 -20.61
C THR A 46 -10.11 -12.83 -21.87
N ASN A 47 -8.88 -13.36 -21.86
CA ASN A 47 -7.88 -13.14 -22.91
C ASN A 47 -7.61 -11.66 -23.16
N TYR A 48 -7.52 -10.87 -22.08
CA TYR A 48 -7.21 -9.44 -22.15
C TYR A 48 -8.26 -8.62 -22.93
N SER A 49 -9.54 -8.98 -22.79
CA SER A 49 -10.65 -8.36 -23.54
C SER A 49 -10.81 -6.87 -23.24
N GLN A 50 -10.90 -6.06 -24.30
CA GLN A 50 -11.26 -4.65 -24.19
C GLN A 50 -12.72 -4.46 -23.76
N GLN A 51 -13.61 -5.36 -24.19
CA GLN A 51 -15.03 -5.33 -23.82
C GLN A 51 -15.21 -5.53 -22.31
N PHE A 52 -14.48 -6.49 -21.73
CA PHE A 52 -14.46 -6.71 -20.28
C PHE A 52 -14.05 -5.43 -19.54
N CYS A 53 -13.00 -4.74 -20.00
CA CYS A 53 -12.58 -3.49 -19.39
C CYS A 53 -13.68 -2.43 -19.42
N TYR A 54 -14.40 -2.29 -20.54
CA TYR A 54 -15.50 -1.34 -20.64
C TYR A 54 -16.65 -1.66 -19.67
N GLU A 55 -17.07 -2.93 -19.62
CA GLU A 55 -18.15 -3.40 -18.75
C GLU A 55 -17.81 -3.28 -17.26
N GLN A 56 -16.55 -3.52 -16.90
CA GLN A 56 -16.07 -3.48 -15.52
C GLN A 56 -15.49 -2.12 -15.09
N PHE A 57 -15.67 -1.09 -15.92
CA PHE A 57 -15.18 0.27 -15.64
C PHE A 57 -13.65 0.34 -15.41
N LEU A 58 -12.89 -0.37 -16.23
CA LEU A 58 -11.43 -0.41 -16.22
C LEU A 58 -10.87 0.31 -17.45
N GLN A 59 -9.74 1.00 -17.28
CA GLN A 59 -9.01 1.64 -18.37
C GLN A 59 -8.15 0.61 -19.11
N PHE A 60 -8.61 0.19 -20.29
CA PHE A 60 -7.89 -0.76 -21.14
C PHE A 60 -6.44 -0.32 -21.41
N LYS A 61 -6.20 0.95 -21.76
CA LYS A 61 -4.85 1.47 -22.05
C LYS A 61 -3.89 1.31 -20.87
N SER A 62 -4.38 1.54 -19.64
CA SER A 62 -3.58 1.41 -18.42
C SER A 62 -3.26 -0.06 -18.12
N LEU A 63 -4.22 -0.97 -18.34
CA LEU A 63 -4.01 -2.41 -18.18
C LEU A 63 -3.06 -2.98 -19.25
N SER A 64 -3.20 -2.57 -20.51
CA SER A 64 -2.27 -2.95 -21.59
C SER A 64 -0.85 -2.51 -21.26
N ARG A 65 -0.65 -1.27 -20.82
CA ARG A 65 0.68 -0.83 -20.37
C ARG A 65 1.19 -1.63 -19.17
N ALA A 66 0.34 -1.94 -18.20
CA ALA A 66 0.72 -2.78 -17.07
C ALA A 66 1.16 -4.19 -17.51
N ARG A 67 0.53 -4.73 -18.57
CA ARG A 67 0.93 -5.99 -19.19
C ARG A 67 2.29 -5.88 -19.88
N ASP A 68 2.50 -4.85 -20.69
CA ASP A 68 3.77 -4.63 -21.38
C ASP A 68 4.93 -4.54 -20.38
N ILE A 69 4.74 -3.81 -19.27
CA ILE A 69 5.73 -3.72 -18.19
C ILE A 69 5.97 -5.08 -17.52
N ARG A 70 4.91 -5.85 -17.26
CA ARG A 70 5.01 -7.18 -16.66
C ARG A 70 5.79 -8.14 -17.57
N ASP A 71 5.54 -8.11 -18.87
CA ASP A 71 6.21 -8.98 -19.83
C ASP A 71 7.70 -8.59 -19.98
N GLN A 72 8.03 -7.30 -19.94
CA GLN A 72 9.42 -6.83 -19.88
C GLN A 72 10.13 -7.30 -18.60
N LEU A 73 9.47 -7.22 -17.44
CA LEU A 73 10.04 -7.69 -16.18
C LEU A 73 10.23 -9.21 -16.18
N ALA A 74 9.29 -9.98 -16.72
CA ALA A 74 9.42 -11.42 -16.85
C ALA A 74 10.63 -11.80 -17.72
N GLY A 75 10.82 -11.13 -18.87
CA GLY A 75 12.00 -11.34 -19.72
C GLY A 75 13.31 -10.84 -19.11
N LEU A 76 13.27 -9.91 -18.15
CA LEU A 76 14.45 -9.57 -17.33
C LEU A 76 14.78 -10.67 -16.34
N CYS A 77 13.78 -11.20 -15.62
CA CYS A 77 13.96 -12.31 -14.69
C CYS A 77 14.59 -13.54 -15.36
N GLU A 78 14.11 -13.91 -16.55
CA GLU A 78 14.69 -15.01 -17.34
C GLU A 78 16.17 -14.79 -17.65
N ARG A 79 16.55 -13.58 -18.06
CA ARG A 79 17.94 -13.23 -18.37
C ARG A 79 18.89 -13.29 -17.17
N VAL A 80 18.37 -13.09 -15.96
CA VAL A 80 19.16 -13.17 -14.72
C VAL A 80 18.89 -14.47 -13.95
N GLU A 81 18.31 -15.47 -14.61
CA GLU A 81 18.05 -16.81 -14.07
C GLU A 81 17.16 -16.82 -12.81
N ILE A 82 16.31 -15.80 -12.67
CA ILE A 82 15.28 -15.77 -11.63
C ILE A 82 14.08 -16.58 -12.12
N VAL A 83 13.85 -17.72 -11.47
CA VAL A 83 12.69 -18.56 -11.74
C VAL A 83 11.42 -17.87 -11.27
N VAL A 84 10.52 -17.55 -12.21
CA VAL A 84 9.20 -17.01 -11.89
C VAL A 84 8.32 -18.15 -11.38
N GLN A 85 7.95 -18.09 -10.11
CA GLN A 85 7.09 -19.07 -9.46
C GLN A 85 5.78 -18.41 -9.03
N SER A 86 4.67 -19.11 -9.31
CA SER A 86 3.36 -18.74 -8.78
C SER A 86 3.25 -19.12 -7.31
N ASN A 87 2.36 -18.45 -6.58
CA ASN A 87 2.02 -18.84 -5.22
C ASN A 87 1.38 -20.24 -5.23
N PRO A 88 1.97 -21.25 -4.55
CA PRO A 88 1.46 -22.62 -4.60
C PRO A 88 0.09 -22.80 -3.94
N ASN A 89 -0.25 -21.93 -2.98
CA ASN A 89 -1.54 -21.94 -2.30
C ASN A 89 -2.24 -20.60 -2.49
N SER A 90 -3.20 -20.53 -3.40
CA SER A 90 -3.99 -19.31 -3.67
C SER A 90 -4.77 -18.80 -2.45
N ASN A 91 -5.06 -19.66 -1.47
CA ASN A 91 -5.74 -19.26 -0.24
C ASN A 91 -4.80 -18.61 0.79
N ASP A 92 -3.48 -18.82 0.68
CA ASP A 92 -2.50 -18.17 1.55
C ASP A 92 -1.86 -16.98 0.83
N ILE A 93 -2.32 -15.78 1.18
CA ILE A 93 -1.79 -14.53 0.63
C ILE A 93 -0.49 -14.08 1.30
N THR A 94 -0.06 -14.75 2.38
CA THR A 94 1.09 -14.35 3.21
C THR A 94 2.40 -14.25 2.41
N PRO A 95 2.75 -15.18 1.50
CA PRO A 95 3.99 -15.08 0.73
C PRO A 95 4.06 -13.80 -0.11
N ILE A 96 2.93 -13.41 -0.72
CA ILE A 96 2.82 -12.18 -1.53
C ILE A 96 2.96 -10.95 -0.62
N GLN A 97 2.27 -10.95 0.53
CA GLN A 97 2.39 -9.85 1.50
C GLN A 97 3.83 -9.68 1.99
N LYS A 98 4.53 -10.78 2.33
CA LYS A 98 5.93 -10.74 2.76
C LYS A 98 6.85 -10.23 1.64
N ALA A 99 6.66 -10.68 0.40
CA ALA A 99 7.46 -10.21 -0.74
C ALA A 99 7.31 -8.69 -0.97
N ILE A 100 6.07 -8.17 -0.95
CA ILE A 100 5.81 -6.73 -1.04
C ILE A 100 6.39 -5.99 0.17
N THR A 101 6.25 -6.56 1.37
CA THR A 101 6.80 -6.00 2.60
C THR A 101 8.32 -5.89 2.55
N ALA A 102 9.03 -6.86 1.96
CA ALA A 102 10.47 -6.78 1.79
C ALA A 102 10.92 -5.63 0.87
N GLY A 103 10.12 -5.30 -0.16
CA GLY A 103 10.41 -4.18 -1.07
C GLY A 103 10.01 -2.81 -0.51
N TYR A 104 8.95 -2.75 0.30
CA TYR A 104 8.32 -1.51 0.79
C TYR A 104 8.31 -1.39 2.32
N PHE A 105 9.21 -2.08 3.03
CA PHE A 105 9.27 -2.10 4.50
C PHE A 105 9.31 -0.69 5.12
N TYR A 106 9.92 0.25 4.40
CA TYR A 106 10.03 1.64 4.79
C TYR A 106 8.70 2.40 4.76
N ASN A 107 7.79 2.01 3.86
CA ASN A 107 6.49 2.64 3.65
C ASN A 107 5.42 1.95 4.51
N THR A 108 5.55 2.08 5.82
CA THR A 108 4.70 1.40 6.79
C THR A 108 4.10 2.36 7.81
N ALA A 109 2.89 2.06 8.25
CA ALA A 109 2.16 2.87 9.22
C ALA A 109 1.33 2.00 10.17
N GLN A 110 1.12 2.49 11.39
CA GLN A 110 0.32 1.85 12.42
C GLN A 110 -0.88 2.70 12.82
N LEU A 111 -1.98 2.03 13.16
CA LEU A 111 -3.19 2.68 13.64
C LEU A 111 -2.92 3.40 14.96
N GLN A 112 -3.34 4.66 15.07
CA GLN A 112 -3.26 5.43 16.30
C GLN A 112 -4.37 5.00 17.29
N LYS A 113 -4.18 5.26 18.58
CA LYS A 113 -5.16 4.93 19.64
C LYS A 113 -6.55 5.54 19.42
N SER A 114 -6.63 6.68 18.72
CA SER A 114 -7.90 7.32 18.35
C SER A 114 -8.72 6.49 17.36
N GLY A 115 -8.11 5.55 16.64
CA GLY A 115 -8.78 4.64 15.69
C GLY A 115 -9.13 5.27 14.34
N ASP A 116 -8.89 6.56 14.14
CA ASP A 116 -9.28 7.33 12.95
C ASP A 116 -8.12 7.66 12.00
N SER A 117 -6.89 7.48 12.48
CA SER A 117 -5.67 7.94 11.83
C SER A 117 -4.53 6.94 12.05
N TYR A 118 -3.51 7.05 11.21
CA TYR A 118 -2.34 6.20 11.23
C TYR A 118 -1.10 7.06 11.44
N ARG A 119 -0.06 6.46 12.01
CA ARG A 119 1.25 7.08 12.17
C ARG A 119 2.29 6.29 11.40
N THR A 120 3.03 6.96 10.52
CA THR A 120 4.13 6.32 9.77
C THR A 120 5.23 5.90 10.74
N LEU A 121 5.79 4.71 10.55
CA LEU A 121 6.78 4.15 11.48
C LEU A 121 8.09 4.93 11.48
N LYS A 122 8.54 5.43 10.32
CA LYS A 122 9.78 6.21 10.24
C LYS A 122 9.59 7.65 10.70
N THR A 123 8.76 8.40 9.97
CA THR A 123 8.71 9.85 10.11
C THR A 123 7.76 10.30 11.21
N SER A 124 7.05 9.35 11.84
CA SER A 124 6.11 9.65 12.91
C SER A 124 5.01 10.64 12.50
N GLN A 125 4.72 10.72 11.21
CA GLN A 125 3.74 11.61 10.60
C GLN A 125 2.34 11.01 10.71
N THR A 126 1.37 11.83 11.10
CA THR A 126 -0.06 11.45 11.05
C THR A 126 -0.55 11.45 9.61
N VAL A 127 -1.13 10.33 9.21
CA VAL A 127 -1.58 10.03 7.85
C VAL A 127 -2.93 9.31 7.91
N TYR A 128 -3.67 9.33 6.81
CA TYR A 128 -5.01 8.75 6.71
C TYR A 128 -5.09 7.79 5.53
N ILE A 129 -5.88 6.72 5.62
CA ILE A 129 -6.17 5.90 4.44
C ILE A 129 -6.98 6.75 3.46
N HIS A 130 -6.58 6.76 2.19
CA HIS A 130 -7.31 7.49 1.16
C HIS A 130 -8.71 6.89 0.95
N PRO A 131 -9.76 7.71 0.74
CA PRO A 131 -11.14 7.22 0.55
C PRO A 131 -11.33 6.27 -0.64
N SER A 132 -10.37 6.25 -1.58
CA SER A 132 -10.37 5.33 -2.71
C SER A 132 -9.78 3.97 -2.38
N SER A 133 -9.38 3.67 -1.15
CA SER A 133 -8.83 2.36 -0.80
C SER A 133 -9.92 1.37 -0.42
N SER A 134 -9.71 0.08 -0.69
CA SER A 134 -10.56 -1.00 -0.16
C SER A 134 -10.48 -1.14 1.36
N LEU A 135 -9.42 -0.63 1.99
CA LEU A 135 -9.26 -0.63 3.45
C LEU A 135 -9.82 0.64 4.12
N PHE A 136 -10.41 1.56 3.35
CA PHE A 136 -11.05 2.74 3.91
C PHE A 136 -12.28 2.34 4.73
N GLN A 137 -12.32 2.75 6.01
CA GLN A 137 -13.40 2.41 6.96
C GLN A 137 -13.63 0.90 7.16
N HIS A 138 -12.61 0.07 6.88
CA HIS A 138 -12.69 -1.37 7.11
C HIS A 138 -12.90 -1.70 8.60
N GLN A 139 -13.77 -2.68 8.88
CA GLN A 139 -14.02 -3.19 10.24
C GLN A 139 -13.70 -4.68 10.33
N PRO A 140 -12.87 -5.13 11.28
CA PRO A 140 -12.11 -4.31 12.24
C PRO A 140 -11.03 -3.46 11.54
N PRO A 141 -10.59 -2.34 12.16
CA PRO A 141 -9.55 -1.50 11.58
C PRO A 141 -8.21 -2.25 11.53
N VAL A 142 -7.49 -2.07 10.43
CA VAL A 142 -6.19 -2.69 10.21
C VAL A 142 -5.15 -2.05 11.13
N LYS A 143 -4.49 -2.85 11.98
CA LYS A 143 -3.57 -2.31 13.00
C LYS A 143 -2.24 -1.82 12.40
N THR A 144 -1.75 -2.51 11.38
CA THR A 144 -0.48 -2.19 10.74
C THR A 144 -0.62 -2.43 9.26
N LEU A 145 -0.20 -1.45 8.47
CA LEU A 145 -0.33 -1.48 7.03
C LEU A 145 0.95 -1.00 6.36
N LEU A 146 1.05 -1.40 5.11
CA LEU A 146 2.01 -0.95 4.12
C LEU A 146 1.29 -0.08 3.10
N TYR A 147 1.97 0.92 2.55
CA TYR A 147 1.43 1.78 1.50
C TYR A 147 2.40 1.92 0.33
N TYR A 148 1.88 2.12 -0.88
CA TYR A 148 2.69 2.39 -2.06
C TYR A 148 3.11 3.86 -2.14
N GLU A 149 2.15 4.77 -1.98
CA GLU A 149 2.36 6.21 -2.15
C GLU A 149 1.72 7.01 -1.01
N LEU A 150 2.40 8.10 -0.65
CA LEU A 150 1.90 9.13 0.27
C LEU A 150 1.59 10.39 -0.54
N VAL A 151 0.33 10.81 -0.54
CA VAL A 151 -0.12 11.99 -1.29
C VAL A 151 -0.55 13.07 -0.32
N MET A 152 0.03 14.26 -0.45
CA MET A 152 -0.38 15.43 0.31
C MET A 152 -1.41 16.22 -0.47
N THR A 153 -2.60 16.40 0.11
CA THR A 153 -3.60 17.36 -0.38
C THR A 153 -3.99 18.30 0.77
N SER A 154 -5.23 18.25 1.25
CA SER A 154 -5.66 18.90 2.49
C SER A 154 -5.17 18.16 3.73
N LYS A 155 -4.99 16.83 3.61
CA LYS A 155 -4.36 15.96 4.61
C LYS A 155 -3.39 15.02 3.90
N SER A 156 -2.52 14.37 4.66
CA SER A 156 -1.62 13.34 4.12
C SER A 156 -2.38 12.01 4.00
N TYR A 157 -2.51 11.50 2.79
CA TYR A 157 -3.26 10.28 2.48
C TYR A 157 -2.37 9.17 1.95
N LEU A 158 -2.58 7.96 2.45
CA LEU A 158 -1.97 6.73 1.99
C LEU A 158 -2.80 6.11 0.86
N ARG A 159 -2.16 5.75 -0.26
CA ARG A 159 -2.83 5.05 -1.37
C ARG A 159 -2.14 3.72 -1.67
N GLN A 160 -2.94 2.81 -2.22
CA GLN A 160 -2.62 1.40 -2.40
C GLN A 160 -2.09 0.80 -1.09
N VAL A 161 -2.98 0.63 -0.13
CA VAL A 161 -2.63 0.09 1.19
C VAL A 161 -2.83 -1.43 1.24
N MET A 162 -2.03 -2.09 2.05
CA MET A 162 -2.09 -3.54 2.28
C MET A 162 -1.89 -3.80 3.77
N GLU A 163 -2.69 -4.70 4.35
CA GLU A 163 -2.48 -5.15 5.72
C GLU A 163 -1.17 -5.94 5.83
N ILE A 164 -0.42 -5.70 6.91
CA ILE A 164 0.79 -6.46 7.22
C ILE A 164 0.85 -6.83 8.71
N LYS A 165 1.59 -7.90 9.02
CA LYS A 165 1.93 -8.22 10.39
C LYS A 165 3.24 -7.51 10.79
N PRO A 166 3.31 -6.86 11.96
CA PRO A 166 4.54 -6.19 12.42
C PRO A 166 5.76 -7.10 12.47
N GLN A 167 5.59 -8.40 12.77
CA GLN A 167 6.70 -9.34 12.85
C GLN A 167 7.48 -9.45 11.54
N TRP A 168 6.80 -9.31 10.40
CA TRP A 168 7.44 -9.40 9.09
C TRP A 168 8.45 -8.29 8.85
N LEU A 169 8.27 -7.11 9.45
CA LEU A 169 9.22 -6.01 9.34
C LEU A 169 10.56 -6.34 10.01
N MET A 170 10.51 -7.07 11.13
CA MET A 170 11.72 -7.55 11.79
C MET A 170 12.39 -8.69 11.00
N GLU A 171 11.60 -9.55 10.35
CA GLU A 171 12.12 -10.63 9.51
C GLU A 171 12.83 -10.08 8.26
N VAL A 172 12.21 -9.13 7.55
CA VAL A 172 12.73 -8.65 6.25
C VAL A 172 13.71 -7.48 6.39
N ALA A 173 13.64 -6.70 7.47
CA ALA A 173 14.42 -5.48 7.64
C ALA A 173 14.92 -5.31 9.09
N SER A 174 15.53 -6.36 9.64
CA SER A 174 16.14 -6.36 10.99
C SER A 174 17.21 -5.29 11.19
N HIS A 175 17.89 -4.87 10.13
CA HIS A 175 18.87 -3.78 10.14
C HIS A 175 18.22 -2.39 10.33
N TYR A 176 16.92 -2.28 10.05
CA TYR A 176 16.19 -1.03 10.04
C TYR A 176 15.23 -0.89 11.22
N PHE A 177 14.49 -1.94 11.56
CA PHE A 177 13.51 -1.94 12.64
C PHE A 177 14.02 -2.64 13.89
N LYS A 178 13.87 -2.01 15.05
CA LYS A 178 14.08 -2.62 16.37
C LYS A 178 12.73 -2.86 17.05
N PRO A 179 12.64 -3.78 18.03
CA PRO A 179 11.40 -4.03 18.77
C PRO A 179 10.78 -2.77 19.38
N ALA A 180 11.62 -1.86 19.89
CA ALA A 180 11.18 -0.59 20.47
C ALA A 180 10.48 0.33 19.46
N ASP A 181 10.82 0.26 18.17
CA ASP A 181 10.19 1.09 17.14
C ASP A 181 8.74 0.65 16.85
N LEU A 182 8.46 -0.65 17.02
CA LEU A 182 7.13 -1.22 16.81
C LEU A 182 6.20 -1.02 18.02
N GLU A 183 6.77 -0.86 19.22
CA GLU A 183 6.03 -0.59 20.47
C GLU A 183 5.77 0.91 20.70
N GLN A 184 6.68 1.79 20.29
CA GLN A 184 6.57 3.25 20.49
C GLN A 184 5.46 3.89 19.64
N SER A 185 5.17 3.33 18.46
CA SER A 185 4.06 3.77 17.62
C SER A 185 2.69 3.42 18.20
N ALA A 186 2.61 2.37 19.03
CA ALA A 186 1.40 2.01 19.76
C ALA A 186 1.16 2.91 20.99
N THR A 187 2.20 3.52 21.57
CA THR A 187 2.11 4.32 22.81
C THR A 187 1.94 5.82 22.58
N GLY A 188 2.35 6.36 21.42
CA GLY A 188 2.05 7.73 21.00
C GLY A 188 2.93 8.83 21.59
N ASP A 189 3.84 8.49 22.52
CA ASP A 189 4.62 9.49 23.25
C ASP A 189 6.06 9.61 22.73
N LYS A 190 6.28 10.61 21.87
CA LYS A 190 7.55 11.34 21.86
C LYS A 190 7.26 12.83 21.92
N LYS A 191 7.34 13.41 23.12
CA LYS A 191 7.68 14.84 23.28
C LYS A 191 9.07 15.03 22.69
N MET A 192 9.21 15.99 21.78
CA MET A 192 10.52 16.42 21.28
C MET A 192 11.42 16.77 22.47
N PRO A 193 12.73 16.42 22.45
CA PRO A 193 13.67 16.95 23.42
C PRO A 193 13.64 18.47 23.32
N LYS A 194 13.36 19.16 24.43
CA LYS A 194 13.57 20.61 24.52
C LYS A 194 15.06 20.84 24.28
N THR A 195 15.41 21.51 23.20
CA THR A 195 16.72 22.12 23.03
C THR A 195 16.94 23.05 24.22
N ILE A 196 17.75 22.62 25.18
CA ILE A 196 18.28 23.49 26.23
C ILE A 196 19.24 24.43 25.50
N GLY A 197 18.77 25.64 25.21
CA GLY A 197 19.65 26.72 24.76
C GLY A 197 20.65 26.98 25.87
N SER A 198 21.93 26.68 25.64
CA SER A 198 23.00 27.17 26.51
C SER A 198 23.06 28.68 26.34
N SER A 199 22.54 29.41 27.32
CA SER A 199 22.83 30.83 27.48
C SER A 199 24.34 30.95 27.72
N GLY A 200 25.06 31.36 26.68
CA GLY A 200 26.49 31.65 26.76
C GLY A 200 26.71 32.77 27.78
N ASP A 201 27.53 32.45 28.76
CA ASP A 201 28.16 33.40 29.67
C ASP A 201 29.02 34.36 28.83
N SER A 202 28.58 35.61 28.69
CA SER A 202 29.36 36.68 28.08
C SER A 202 29.69 37.72 29.13
N THR A 203 30.81 37.49 29.80
CA THR A 203 31.58 38.48 30.54
C THR A 203 32.04 39.60 29.59
N ARG A 204 31.59 40.83 29.88
CA ARG A 204 32.11 42.16 29.47
C ARG A 204 31.12 43.17 30.09
N THR A 205 31.48 44.00 31.06
CA THR A 205 32.59 44.95 31.19
C THR A 205 32.83 45.28 32.65
#